data_AF-A0A8R2B4J6-F1
#
_entry.id   AF-A0A8R2B4J6-F1
#
_cell.length_a   1.000
_cell.length_b   1.000
_cell.length_c   1.000
_cell.angle_alpha   90.00
_cell.angle_beta   90.00
_cell.angle_gamma   90.00
#
_symmetry.space_group_name_H-M   'P 1'
#
loop_
_entity.id
_entity.type
_entity.pdbx_description
1 polymer ?
#
loop_
_entity_poly.entity_id
_entity_poly.type
_entity_poly.pdbx_seq_one_letter_code
_entity_poly.pdbx_strand_id
1 'polypeptide(L)'
;MKGYCSYSPADANIMQNAAWDITGKNANFVKDGSFSGCIPLKHVFGFCEDFKRILVNCSQQLILNRSMSDLSSLHFATVVGEEITSTSFKTLVKEVKVQLTRVSWKIPVIKVDDRERLKLLKIVDSKKMLNCAFRNWELCEYPNLPQTSKHSWMVKTCSQVERPRCLIIAFLTNVPGTVADGYNVDYDACSLTNVKAYINSIEYPYEDFNESFDKNLFTMFYQNYVDFQKHYYERFNAQPCLTREQYKELGPFICIDCSRQNDDAKTSSIDLRIEIEASNNFPAHTSAYCLVIHDRIVQYNPFTGEVRKI
;
A
#
# COMPACT_ATOMS: atom_id res chain seq x y z
N MET A 1 1.38 4.08 -0.26
CA MET A 1 -0.10 4.11 -0.28
C MET A 1 -0.73 3.68 1.04
N LYS A 2 -0.93 2.38 1.35
CA LYS A 2 -1.65 1.94 2.59
C LYS A 2 -1.16 2.61 3.88
N GLY A 3 0.15 2.72 4.06
CA GLY A 3 0.76 3.36 5.24
C GLY A 3 0.19 4.75 5.51
N TYR A 4 0.10 5.61 4.49
CA TYR A 4 -0.44 6.96 4.63
C TYR A 4 -1.90 6.99 5.10
N CYS A 5 -2.75 6.05 4.66
CA CYS A 5 -4.16 5.98 5.07
C CYS A 5 -4.35 5.31 6.43
N SER A 6 -3.45 4.41 6.81
CA SER A 6 -3.62 3.52 7.97
C SER A 6 -2.91 4.02 9.23
N TYR A 7 -1.80 4.71 9.10
CA TYR A 7 -0.96 5.11 10.24
C TYR A 7 -1.52 6.32 10.98
N SER A 8 -1.25 6.35 12.29
CA SER A 8 -1.37 7.56 13.10
C SER A 8 -0.05 8.33 13.12
N PRO A 9 -0.04 9.59 13.58
CA PRO A 9 1.19 10.34 13.80
C PRO A 9 2.15 9.63 14.77
N ALA A 10 1.63 8.86 15.73
CA ALA A 10 2.45 8.05 16.63
C ALA A 10 3.11 6.86 15.91
N ASP A 11 2.39 6.21 14.98
CA ASP A 11 2.93 5.13 14.17
C ASP A 11 4.07 5.61 13.27
N ALA A 12 4.00 6.84 12.76
CA ALA A 12 5.09 7.44 11.99
C ALA A 12 6.41 7.48 12.77
N ASN A 13 6.37 7.77 14.07
CA ASN A 13 7.56 7.71 14.93
C ASN A 13 8.11 6.29 15.07
N ILE A 14 7.25 5.28 15.18
CA ILE A 14 7.65 3.87 15.26
C ILE A 14 8.32 3.42 13.95
N MET A 15 7.90 4.00 12.83
CA MET A 15 8.36 3.66 11.49
C MET A 15 9.65 4.36 11.04
N GLN A 16 10.30 5.13 11.93
CA GLN A 16 11.60 5.74 11.64
C GLN A 16 12.68 4.70 11.28
N ASN A 17 12.65 3.52 11.92
CA ASN A 17 13.56 2.41 11.57
C ASN A 17 13.31 1.84 10.16
N ALA A 18 12.12 2.05 9.60
CA ALA A 18 11.79 1.69 8.22
C ALA A 18 12.11 2.84 7.24
N ALA A 19 12.80 3.89 7.70
CA ALA A 19 13.06 5.13 6.98
C ALA A 19 11.78 5.85 6.49
N TRP A 20 10.63 5.53 7.08
CA TRP A 20 9.38 6.25 6.81
C TRP A 20 9.33 7.49 7.70
N ASP A 21 9.72 8.63 7.14
CA ASP A 21 9.73 9.90 7.87
C ASP A 21 9.04 11.00 7.06
N ILE A 22 7.85 11.36 7.51
CA ILE A 22 7.03 12.42 6.91
C ILE A 22 7.64 13.81 7.18
N THR A 23 8.49 13.93 8.20
CA THR A 23 9.09 15.20 8.62
C THR A 23 10.53 15.40 8.13
N GLY A 24 11.09 14.43 7.39
CA GLY A 24 12.44 14.53 6.79
C GLY A 24 13.61 14.58 7.78
N LYS A 25 13.38 14.31 9.07
CA LYS A 25 14.39 14.34 10.14
C LYS A 25 15.45 13.25 9.98
N ASN A 26 15.12 12.14 9.32
CA ASN A 26 16.03 11.02 9.06
C ASN A 26 16.96 11.23 7.85
N ALA A 27 16.82 12.33 7.10
CA ALA A 27 17.65 12.59 5.91
C ALA A 27 19.16 12.58 6.21
N ASN A 28 19.55 12.99 7.43
CA ASN A 28 20.94 13.02 7.89
C ASN A 28 21.35 11.80 8.73
N PHE A 29 20.49 10.77 8.83
CA PHE A 29 20.74 9.58 9.65
C PHE A 29 21.55 8.53 8.88
N VAL A 30 22.58 8.98 8.16
CA VAL A 30 23.56 8.13 7.48
C VAL A 30 24.93 8.64 7.86
N LYS A 31 25.72 7.79 8.51
CA LYS A 31 27.11 8.07 8.86
C LYS A 31 28.00 7.13 8.07
N ASP A 32 29.07 7.68 7.48
CA ASP A 32 30.06 6.90 6.71
C ASP A 32 29.44 6.07 5.57
N GLY A 33 28.38 6.59 4.93
CA GLY A 33 27.67 5.91 3.83
C GLY A 33 26.97 4.60 4.21
N SER A 34 26.87 4.29 5.50
CA SER A 34 26.27 3.06 6.02
C SER A 34 24.87 3.32 6.57
N PHE A 35 23.93 2.42 6.27
CA PHE A 35 22.57 2.49 6.78
C PHE A 35 22.11 1.13 7.31
N SER A 36 21.10 1.17 8.19
CA SER A 36 20.37 -0.01 8.65
C SER A 36 18.89 0.30 8.74
N GLY A 37 18.06 -0.61 8.27
CA GLY A 37 16.60 -0.47 8.33
C GLY A 37 15.94 -1.72 8.90
N CYS A 38 14.79 -1.54 9.52
CA CYS A 38 13.92 -2.60 10.01
C CYS A 38 12.47 -2.29 9.63
N ILE A 39 11.87 -3.13 8.79
CA ILE A 39 10.49 -2.99 8.36
C ILE A 39 9.66 -4.06 9.07
N PRO A 40 8.68 -3.69 9.92
CA PRO A 40 7.79 -4.66 10.53
C PRO A 40 6.98 -5.44 9.48
N LEU A 41 6.94 -6.77 9.60
CA LEU A 41 6.28 -7.65 8.62
C LEU A 41 4.78 -7.36 8.46
N LYS A 42 4.12 -6.82 9.48
CA LYS A 42 2.70 -6.38 9.42
C LYS A 42 2.42 -5.33 8.35
N HIS A 43 3.45 -4.63 7.88
CA HIS A 43 3.32 -3.61 6.83
C HIS A 43 3.62 -4.16 5.43
N VAL A 44 4.23 -5.34 5.35
CA VAL A 44 4.58 -6.02 4.10
C VAL A 44 3.53 -7.09 3.76
N PHE A 45 3.10 -7.85 4.77
CA PHE A 45 2.16 -8.96 4.63
C PHE A 45 0.92 -8.74 5.49
N GLY A 46 -0.25 -8.79 4.88
CA GLY A 46 -1.52 -8.67 5.60
C GLY A 46 -1.79 -9.83 6.56
N PHE A 47 -1.26 -11.02 6.23
CA PHE A 47 -1.23 -12.14 7.16
C PHE A 47 -0.58 -11.78 8.51
N CYS A 48 0.56 -11.06 8.49
CA CYS A 48 1.26 -10.66 9.71
C CYS A 48 0.58 -9.52 10.47
N GLU A 49 -0.39 -8.83 9.86
CA GLU A 49 -1.18 -7.79 10.52
C GLU A 49 -2.36 -8.39 11.29
N ASP A 50 -3.10 -9.30 10.65
CA ASP A 50 -4.36 -9.82 11.19
C ASP A 50 -4.20 -11.13 11.95
N PHE A 51 -3.32 -12.03 11.50
CA PHE A 51 -3.15 -13.34 12.11
C PHE A 51 -2.21 -13.29 13.32
N LYS A 52 -2.78 -13.10 14.50
CA LYS A 52 -2.05 -12.97 15.78
C LYS A 52 -1.93 -14.28 16.57
N ARG A 53 -2.10 -15.43 15.92
CA ARG A 53 -2.05 -16.75 16.56
C ARG A 53 -0.72 -17.46 16.27
N ILE A 54 -0.40 -18.45 17.09
CA ILE A 54 0.82 -19.25 16.96
C ILE A 54 0.68 -20.19 15.77
N LEU A 55 1.71 -20.26 14.93
CA LEU A 55 1.87 -21.29 13.91
C LEU A 55 2.83 -22.37 14.44
N VAL A 56 2.46 -23.63 14.27
CA VAL A 56 3.25 -24.78 14.70
C VAL A 56 3.66 -25.57 13.47
N ASN A 57 4.93 -25.95 13.34
CA ASN A 57 5.50 -26.71 12.22
C ASN A 57 5.29 -26.08 10.83
N CYS A 58 5.16 -24.75 10.77
CA CYS A 58 5.00 -24.05 9.50
C CYS A 58 6.38 -23.86 8.85
N SER A 59 6.57 -24.45 7.67
CA SER A 59 7.71 -24.11 6.81
C SER A 59 7.51 -22.72 6.24
N GLN A 60 8.56 -21.90 6.27
CA GLN A 60 8.48 -20.51 5.87
C GLN A 60 9.59 -20.19 4.88
N GLN A 61 9.24 -19.53 3.78
CA GLN A 61 10.17 -19.11 2.75
C GLN A 61 9.85 -17.66 2.35
N LEU A 62 10.88 -16.83 2.25
CA LEU A 62 10.77 -15.46 1.77
C LEU A 62 11.62 -15.32 0.51
N ILE A 63 11.00 -14.90 -0.58
CA ILE A 63 11.66 -14.62 -1.85
C ILE A 63 11.61 -13.10 -2.06
N LEU A 64 12.77 -12.49 -2.28
CA LEU A 64 12.91 -11.06 -2.55
C LEU A 64 13.44 -10.89 -3.97
N ASN A 65 12.65 -10.26 -4.82
CA ASN A 65 13.06 -9.91 -6.17
C ASN A 65 13.53 -8.45 -6.15
N ARG A 66 14.81 -8.23 -6.45
CA ARG A 66 15.40 -6.89 -6.55
C ARG A 66 15.49 -6.48 -8.01
N SER A 67 15.12 -5.23 -8.31
CA SER A 67 15.35 -4.63 -9.63
C SER A 67 16.84 -4.56 -9.96
N MET A 68 17.18 -4.57 -11.25
CA MET A 68 18.55 -4.37 -11.72
C MET A 68 19.05 -2.93 -11.53
N SER A 69 18.14 -1.99 -11.34
CA SER A 69 18.44 -0.56 -11.16
C SER A 69 18.04 -0.08 -9.76
N ASP A 70 18.93 0.67 -9.13
CA ASP A 70 18.70 1.29 -7.81
C ASP A 70 18.10 2.70 -7.92
N LEU A 71 17.97 3.24 -9.14
CA LEU A 71 17.58 4.63 -9.37
C LEU A 71 16.23 4.98 -8.75
N SER A 72 15.27 4.04 -8.75
CA SER A 72 13.94 4.25 -8.14
C SER A 72 13.97 4.27 -6.61
N SER A 73 15.08 3.91 -5.98
CA SER A 73 15.26 3.88 -4.52
C SER A 73 16.05 5.08 -4.01
N LEU A 74 16.54 5.95 -4.90
CA LEU A 74 17.36 7.10 -4.58
C LEU A 74 16.55 8.38 -4.78
N HIS A 75 16.53 9.21 -3.74
CA HIS A 75 16.02 10.57 -3.81
C HIS A 75 17.22 11.52 -3.84
N PHE A 76 17.23 12.45 -4.79
CA PHE A 76 18.30 13.43 -4.93
C PHE A 76 17.76 14.81 -4.58
N ALA A 77 18.31 15.41 -3.53
CA ALA A 77 18.06 16.80 -3.20
C ALA A 77 19.17 17.68 -3.78
N THR A 78 18.81 18.76 -4.48
CA THR A 78 19.76 19.80 -4.86
C THR A 78 20.22 20.57 -3.64
N VAL A 79 21.54 20.73 -3.50
CA VAL A 79 22.09 21.76 -2.65
C VAL A 79 21.83 23.12 -3.33
N VAL A 80 21.35 24.09 -2.56
CA VAL A 80 20.95 25.43 -3.03
C VAL A 80 22.03 26.03 -3.94
N GLY A 81 21.69 26.25 -5.22
CA GLY A 81 22.53 27.01 -6.17
C GLY A 81 23.01 26.28 -7.44
N GLU A 82 22.78 24.97 -7.59
CA GLU A 82 23.14 24.22 -8.81
C GLU A 82 21.92 23.56 -9.48
N GLU A 83 21.78 23.73 -10.80
CA GLU A 83 20.70 23.12 -11.59
C GLU A 83 20.93 21.61 -11.81
N ILE A 84 19.84 20.82 -11.66
CA ILE A 84 19.76 19.35 -11.82
C ILE A 84 20.15 18.88 -13.24
N THR A 85 20.22 19.80 -14.20
CA THR A 85 20.41 19.55 -15.63
C THR A 85 21.86 19.37 -16.06
N SER A 86 22.84 19.60 -15.18
CA SER A 86 24.25 19.49 -15.55
C SER A 86 24.66 18.05 -15.91
N THR A 87 25.46 17.90 -16.98
CA THR A 87 26.00 16.60 -17.43
C THR A 87 26.82 15.90 -16.33
N SER A 88 27.37 16.67 -15.40
CA SER A 88 28.07 16.22 -14.21
C SER A 88 27.16 15.45 -13.23
N PHE A 89 25.95 15.96 -12.99
CA PHE A 89 24.96 15.32 -12.10
C PHE A 89 24.52 13.95 -12.63
N LYS A 90 24.25 13.84 -13.94
CA LYS A 90 23.89 12.56 -14.59
C LYS A 90 25.00 11.51 -14.51
N THR A 91 26.26 11.93 -14.42
CA THR A 91 27.41 11.03 -14.24
C THR A 91 27.51 10.57 -12.79
N LEU A 92 27.39 11.50 -11.83
CA LEU A 92 27.36 11.22 -10.37
C LEU A 92 26.23 10.25 -9.97
N VAL A 93 25.02 10.43 -10.51
CA VAL A 93 23.86 9.56 -10.24
C VAL A 93 24.13 8.11 -10.65
N LYS A 94 24.90 7.87 -11.71
CA LYS A 94 25.26 6.51 -12.15
C LYS A 94 26.31 5.84 -11.25
N GLU A 95 27.04 6.61 -10.45
CA GLU A 95 28.05 6.10 -9.54
C GLU A 95 27.46 5.65 -8.20
N VAL A 96 26.34 6.25 -7.77
CA VAL A 96 25.66 5.87 -6.53
C VAL A 96 24.98 4.52 -6.69
N LYS A 97 25.39 3.55 -5.87
CA LYS A 97 24.81 2.19 -5.83
C LYS A 97 24.46 1.80 -4.41
N VAL A 98 23.31 1.14 -4.25
CA VAL A 98 22.89 0.62 -2.95
C VAL A 98 23.45 -0.78 -2.78
N GLN A 99 24.33 -1.00 -1.81
CA GLN A 99 24.86 -2.33 -1.52
C GLN A 99 24.19 -2.92 -0.29
N LEU A 100 23.44 -4.01 -0.48
CA LEU A 100 22.85 -4.76 0.64
C LEU A 100 23.89 -5.75 1.18
N THR A 101 24.45 -5.44 2.35
CA THR A 101 25.45 -6.30 3.01
C THR A 101 24.81 -7.48 3.72
N ARG A 102 23.66 -7.26 4.37
CA ARG A 102 22.92 -8.29 5.10
C ARG A 102 21.42 -8.03 5.03
N VAL A 103 20.68 -9.02 4.54
CA VAL A 103 19.22 -9.04 4.59
C VAL A 103 18.81 -10.21 5.49
N SER A 104 18.08 -9.91 6.56
CA SER A 104 17.58 -10.93 7.48
C SER A 104 16.14 -10.60 7.85
N TRP A 105 15.32 -11.63 7.88
CA TRP A 105 13.97 -11.57 8.40
C TRP A 105 13.96 -12.23 9.79
N LYS A 106 13.15 -11.69 10.71
CA LYS A 106 13.09 -12.15 12.09
C LYS A 106 11.64 -12.43 12.45
N ILE A 107 11.37 -13.68 12.82
CA ILE A 107 10.08 -14.09 13.37
C ILE A 107 10.27 -14.54 14.82
N PRO A 108 9.47 -14.01 15.77
CA PRO A 108 9.52 -14.46 17.15
C PRO A 108 9.21 -15.94 17.29
N VAL A 109 10.10 -16.68 17.98
CA VAL A 109 9.88 -18.07 18.35
C VAL A 109 9.35 -18.12 19.78
N ILE A 110 8.17 -18.69 19.96
CA ILE A 110 7.54 -18.83 21.27
C ILE A 110 7.87 -20.21 21.83
N LYS A 111 8.52 -20.24 22.99
CA LYS A 111 8.71 -21.46 23.78
C LYS A 111 7.60 -21.52 24.83
N VAL A 112 6.91 -22.64 24.90
CA VAL A 112 5.82 -22.88 25.86
C VAL A 112 6.25 -23.88 26.91
N ASP A 113 5.66 -23.77 28.10
CA ASP A 113 5.81 -24.76 29.17
C ASP A 113 5.21 -26.12 28.78
N ASP A 114 5.66 -27.20 29.43
CA ASP A 114 5.29 -28.58 29.06
C ASP A 114 3.78 -28.81 29.12
N ARG A 115 3.09 -28.17 30.07
CA ARG A 115 1.62 -28.27 30.18
C ARG A 115 0.90 -27.74 28.95
N GLU A 116 1.33 -26.58 28.43
CA GLU A 116 0.73 -25.97 27.24
C GLU A 116 1.21 -26.68 25.96
N ARG A 117 2.47 -27.16 25.95
CA ARG A 117 3.00 -27.99 24.87
C ARG A 117 2.15 -29.22 24.63
N LEU A 118 1.72 -29.93 25.69
CA LEU A 118 0.83 -31.09 25.57
C LEU A 118 -0.52 -30.74 24.94
N LYS A 119 -1.07 -29.55 25.21
CA LYS A 119 -2.31 -29.09 24.55
C LYS A 119 -2.10 -28.80 23.07
N LEU A 120 -0.98 -28.15 22.71
CA LEU A 120 -0.64 -27.90 21.31
C LEU A 120 -0.41 -29.20 20.54
N LEU A 121 0.25 -30.19 21.15
CA LEU A 121 0.42 -31.52 20.55
C LEU A 121 -0.91 -32.19 20.23
N LYS A 122 -1.91 -32.10 21.12
CA LYS A 122 -3.27 -32.61 20.82
C LYS A 122 -3.92 -31.92 19.62
N ILE A 123 -3.67 -30.62 19.42
CA ILE A 123 -4.17 -29.88 18.25
C ILE A 123 -3.46 -30.36 16.99
N VAL A 124 -2.14 -30.54 17.05
CA VAL A 124 -1.34 -31.09 15.93
C VAL A 124 -1.82 -32.51 15.58
N ASP A 125 -1.98 -33.39 16.57
CA ASP A 125 -2.44 -34.77 16.39
C ASP A 125 -3.86 -34.87 15.84
N SER A 126 -4.69 -33.84 16.04
CA SER A 126 -6.04 -33.80 15.47
C SER A 126 -6.05 -33.76 13.94
N LYS A 127 -4.91 -33.40 13.31
CA LYS A 127 -4.73 -33.26 11.84
C LYS A 127 -5.77 -32.33 11.17
N LYS A 128 -6.44 -31.50 11.96
CA LYS A 128 -7.48 -30.59 11.45
C LYS A 128 -6.84 -29.42 10.72
N MET A 129 -7.47 -29.04 9.62
CA MET A 129 -7.16 -27.79 8.92
C MET A 129 -7.61 -26.61 9.77
N LEU A 130 -6.70 -25.68 10.03
CA LEU A 130 -6.96 -24.43 10.74
C LEU A 130 -7.20 -23.31 9.73
N ASN A 131 -8.30 -22.58 9.90
CA ASN A 131 -8.58 -21.41 9.08
C ASN A 131 -7.75 -20.22 9.57
N CYS A 132 -7.03 -19.61 8.63
CA CYS A 132 -6.26 -18.39 8.77
C CYS A 132 -6.93 -17.32 7.91
N ALA A 133 -7.81 -16.54 8.52
CA ALA A 133 -8.41 -15.37 7.88
C ALA A 133 -7.51 -14.15 8.09
N PHE A 134 -7.29 -13.39 7.01
CA PHE A 134 -6.53 -12.14 7.02
C PHE A 134 -6.92 -11.29 5.82
N ARG A 135 -6.69 -9.99 5.89
CA ARG A 135 -6.84 -9.09 4.74
C ARG A 135 -5.57 -9.12 3.93
N ASN A 136 -5.71 -9.27 2.63
CA ASN A 136 -4.63 -9.18 1.69
C ASN A 136 -4.75 -7.86 0.91
N TRP A 137 -3.62 -7.35 0.43
CA TRP A 137 -3.60 -6.18 -0.44
C TRP A 137 -2.80 -6.47 -1.70
N GLU A 138 -3.30 -5.98 -2.82
CA GLU A 138 -2.71 -6.16 -4.14
C GLU A 138 -2.66 -4.81 -4.84
N LEU A 139 -1.48 -4.46 -5.36
CA LEU A 139 -1.27 -3.23 -6.08
C LEU A 139 -1.47 -3.48 -7.57
N CYS A 140 -2.44 -2.81 -8.16
CA CYS A 140 -2.66 -2.75 -9.59
C CYS A 140 -2.16 -1.41 -10.12
N GLU A 141 -1.54 -1.41 -11.29
CA GLU A 141 -0.97 -0.23 -11.93
C GLU A 141 -1.55 -0.04 -13.33
N TYR A 142 -1.89 1.20 -13.66
CA TYR A 142 -2.18 1.65 -15.01
C TYR A 142 -1.07 2.62 -15.44
N PRO A 143 -0.09 2.16 -16.24
CA PRO A 143 1.20 2.83 -16.37
C PRO A 143 1.19 4.15 -17.17
N ASN A 144 0.18 4.38 -18.02
CA ASN A 144 0.10 5.62 -18.79
C ASN A 144 -1.36 6.00 -18.99
N LEU A 145 -1.89 6.85 -18.11
CA LEU A 145 -3.22 7.41 -18.27
C LEU A 145 -3.29 8.25 -19.56
N PRO A 146 -4.36 8.09 -20.37
CA PRO A 146 -4.58 8.96 -21.50
C PRO A 146 -4.73 10.42 -21.05
N GLN A 147 -4.27 11.37 -21.86
CA GLN A 147 -4.42 12.82 -21.60
C GLN A 147 -5.86 13.29 -21.90
N THR A 148 -6.82 12.64 -21.26
CA THR A 148 -8.24 12.99 -21.29
C THR A 148 -8.68 13.45 -19.91
N SER A 149 -9.81 14.14 -19.80
CA SER A 149 -10.38 14.53 -18.51
C SER A 149 -11.16 13.41 -17.84
N LYS A 150 -11.53 12.36 -18.59
CA LYS A 150 -12.22 11.16 -18.09
C LYS A 150 -11.52 9.91 -18.57
N HIS A 151 -11.41 8.92 -17.69
CA HIS A 151 -10.90 7.61 -18.04
C HIS A 151 -11.61 6.50 -17.25
N SER A 152 -11.84 5.37 -17.91
CA SER A 152 -12.40 4.16 -17.29
C SER A 152 -11.35 3.05 -17.37
N TRP A 153 -10.95 2.54 -16.22
CA TRP A 153 -9.93 1.53 -16.07
C TRP A 153 -10.52 0.23 -15.53
N MET A 154 -10.40 -0.85 -16.30
CA MET A 154 -10.65 -2.21 -15.80
C MET A 154 -9.47 -2.67 -14.97
N VAL A 155 -9.60 -2.64 -13.64
CA VAL A 155 -8.49 -2.90 -12.72
C VAL A 155 -8.16 -4.38 -12.69
N LYS A 156 -9.18 -5.20 -12.39
CA LYS A 156 -9.01 -6.64 -12.20
C LYS A 156 -10.36 -7.36 -12.23
N THR A 157 -10.34 -8.61 -12.69
CA THR A 157 -11.39 -9.58 -12.41
C THR A 157 -10.92 -10.49 -11.28
N CYS A 158 -11.61 -10.45 -10.15
CA CYS A 158 -11.36 -11.26 -8.96
C CYS A 158 -12.30 -12.47 -8.91
N SER A 159 -11.88 -13.51 -8.21
CA SER A 159 -12.81 -14.56 -7.76
C SER A 159 -13.67 -14.05 -6.60
N GLN A 160 -14.79 -14.73 -6.33
CA GLN A 160 -15.68 -14.38 -5.22
C GLN A 160 -14.96 -14.31 -3.85
N VAL A 161 -13.92 -15.14 -3.65
CA VAL A 161 -13.16 -15.20 -2.40
C VAL A 161 -12.16 -14.06 -2.21
N GLU A 162 -11.80 -13.35 -3.29
CA GLU A 162 -10.90 -12.18 -3.27
C GLU A 162 -11.69 -10.86 -3.47
N ARG A 163 -12.91 -10.82 -2.93
CA ARG A 163 -13.83 -9.67 -3.07
C ARG A 163 -13.22 -8.38 -2.48
N PRO A 164 -13.08 -7.30 -3.27
CA PRO A 164 -12.53 -6.02 -2.82
C PRO A 164 -13.36 -5.36 -1.72
N ARG A 165 -12.80 -5.16 -0.52
CA ARG A 165 -13.47 -4.47 0.60
C ARG A 165 -13.13 -2.98 0.67
N CYS A 166 -11.89 -2.61 0.38
CA CYS A 166 -11.47 -1.20 0.31
C CYS A 166 -10.56 -0.99 -0.88
N LEU A 167 -10.60 0.20 -1.46
CA LEU A 167 -9.71 0.63 -2.53
C LEU A 167 -8.95 1.88 -2.06
N ILE A 168 -7.66 1.94 -2.36
CA ILE A 168 -6.86 3.15 -2.22
C ILE A 168 -6.29 3.48 -3.59
N ILE A 169 -6.63 4.66 -4.10
CA ILE A 169 -6.23 5.11 -5.43
C ILE A 169 -5.27 6.28 -5.27
N ALA A 170 -4.22 6.32 -6.07
CA ALA A 170 -3.29 7.43 -6.12
C ALA A 170 -2.73 7.58 -7.53
N PHE A 171 -2.31 8.79 -7.87
CA PHE A 171 -1.75 9.13 -9.17
C PHE A 171 -0.33 9.62 -8.99
N LEU A 172 0.53 9.27 -9.93
CA LEU A 172 1.92 9.64 -9.90
C LEU A 172 2.27 10.21 -11.26
N THR A 173 2.57 11.50 -11.29
CA THR A 173 3.05 12.20 -12.48
C THR A 173 4.58 12.07 -12.48
N ASN A 174 5.17 11.73 -13.63
CA ASN A 174 6.62 11.53 -13.80
C ASN A 174 7.16 10.29 -13.04
N VAL A 175 6.86 9.11 -13.56
CA VAL A 175 7.33 7.81 -13.03
C VAL A 175 8.86 7.77 -12.86
N PRO A 176 9.38 7.32 -11.70
CA PRO A 176 10.82 7.25 -11.46
C PRO A 176 11.52 6.40 -12.53
N GLY A 177 12.41 7.04 -13.30
CA GLY A 177 13.16 6.39 -14.38
C GLY A 177 13.41 7.25 -15.62
N THR A 178 12.70 8.38 -15.78
CA THR A 178 12.98 9.36 -16.85
C THR A 178 13.96 10.42 -16.35
N VAL A 179 15.13 10.49 -16.98
CA VAL A 179 16.32 11.28 -16.58
C VAL A 179 16.14 12.80 -16.76
N ALA A 180 14.91 13.28 -16.97
CA ALA A 180 14.64 14.64 -17.42
C ALA A 180 14.31 15.61 -16.27
N ASP A 181 13.55 15.18 -15.27
CA ASP A 181 13.12 16.03 -14.17
C ASP A 181 13.42 15.33 -12.84
N GLY A 182 13.75 16.09 -11.79
CA GLY A 182 14.20 15.57 -10.51
C GLY A 182 13.38 14.38 -10.03
N TYR A 183 14.06 13.37 -9.46
CA TYR A 183 13.48 12.12 -8.95
C TYR A 183 12.62 12.33 -7.68
N ASN A 184 11.65 13.24 -7.77
CA ASN A 184 10.60 13.43 -6.79
C ASN A 184 9.41 12.55 -7.20
N VAL A 185 9.14 11.53 -6.39
CA VAL A 185 7.88 10.80 -6.44
C VAL A 185 6.85 11.64 -5.70
N ASP A 186 6.34 12.67 -6.36
CA ASP A 186 5.26 13.47 -5.83
C ASP A 186 3.96 12.88 -6.37
N TYR A 187 3.10 12.34 -5.49
CA TYR A 187 1.77 11.96 -5.95
C TYR A 187 1.06 13.25 -6.35
N ASP A 188 0.26 13.16 -7.40
CA ASP A 188 -0.42 14.32 -7.96
C ASP A 188 -1.93 14.18 -7.74
N ALA A 189 -2.55 15.29 -7.38
CA ALA A 189 -4.00 15.38 -7.31
C ALA A 189 -4.67 15.37 -8.69
N CYS A 190 -3.91 15.58 -9.77
CA CYS A 190 -4.37 15.53 -11.17
C CYS A 190 -5.64 16.35 -11.45
N SER A 191 -5.86 17.42 -10.69
CA SER A 191 -7.11 18.21 -10.68
C SER A 191 -8.39 17.36 -10.64
N LEU A 192 -8.37 16.27 -9.85
CA LEU A 192 -9.48 15.32 -9.73
C LEU A 192 -10.77 15.97 -9.23
N THR A 193 -11.88 15.51 -9.79
CA THR A 193 -13.23 15.96 -9.42
C THR A 193 -14.08 14.81 -8.91
N ASN A 194 -14.05 13.65 -9.60
CA ASN A 194 -14.81 12.46 -9.23
C ASN A 194 -13.97 11.20 -9.40
N VAL A 195 -14.18 10.24 -8.48
CA VAL A 195 -13.66 8.89 -8.60
C VAL A 195 -14.75 7.92 -8.16
N LYS A 196 -15.09 6.97 -9.03
CA LYS A 196 -16.09 5.93 -8.77
C LYS A 196 -15.52 4.56 -9.05
N ALA A 197 -15.75 3.63 -8.15
CA ALA A 197 -15.49 2.23 -8.37
C ALA A 197 -16.80 1.52 -8.72
N TYR A 198 -16.72 0.63 -9.71
CA TYR A 198 -17.80 -0.26 -10.12
C TYR A 198 -17.38 -1.68 -9.78
N ILE A 199 -18.13 -2.33 -8.90
CA ILE A 199 -17.98 -3.74 -8.57
C ILE A 199 -19.20 -4.46 -9.14
N ASN A 200 -19.03 -5.24 -10.20
CA ASN A 200 -20.15 -5.91 -10.91
C ASN A 200 -21.32 -4.96 -11.24
N SER A 201 -20.97 -3.76 -11.73
CA SER A 201 -21.91 -2.67 -12.07
C SER A 201 -22.55 -1.94 -10.89
N ILE A 202 -22.22 -2.27 -9.64
CA ILE A 202 -22.63 -1.48 -8.46
C ILE A 202 -21.59 -0.41 -8.20
N GLU A 203 -22.04 0.83 -8.02
CA GLU A 203 -21.21 2.04 -7.90
C GLU A 203 -20.84 2.36 -6.45
N TYR A 204 -19.59 2.78 -6.24
CA TYR A 204 -19.03 3.19 -4.95
C TYR A 204 -18.11 4.41 -5.12
N PRO A 205 -18.37 5.55 -4.44
CA PRO A 205 -19.64 5.89 -3.80
C PRO A 205 -20.78 6.06 -4.83
N TYR A 206 -22.02 6.05 -4.36
CA TYR A 206 -23.19 6.27 -5.20
C TYR A 206 -23.27 7.72 -5.73
N GLU A 207 -22.98 8.70 -4.85
CA GLU A 207 -22.97 10.11 -5.20
C GLU A 207 -21.61 10.55 -5.75
N ASP A 208 -21.63 11.45 -6.73
CA ASP A 208 -20.43 12.11 -7.21
C ASP A 208 -19.91 13.12 -6.17
N PHE A 209 -18.59 13.13 -5.96
CA PHE A 209 -17.94 14.07 -5.05
C PHE A 209 -18.09 15.53 -5.52
N ASN A 210 -17.97 15.75 -6.83
CA ASN A 210 -17.96 17.07 -7.50
C ASN A 210 -16.97 18.05 -6.85
N GLU A 211 -15.78 17.54 -6.54
CA GLU A 211 -14.76 18.27 -5.80
C GLU A 211 -13.74 18.95 -6.72
N SER A 212 -12.88 19.78 -6.16
CA SER A 212 -11.83 20.47 -6.91
C SER A 212 -10.63 20.74 -6.03
N PHE A 213 -9.53 20.04 -6.29
CA PHE A 213 -8.25 20.26 -5.61
C PHE A 213 -7.66 21.65 -5.89
N ASP A 214 -7.88 22.19 -7.10
CA ASP A 214 -7.41 23.53 -7.48
C ASP A 214 -8.04 24.63 -6.61
N LYS A 215 -9.34 24.47 -6.29
CA LYS A 215 -10.09 25.40 -5.43
C LYS A 215 -10.03 25.05 -3.93
N ASN A 216 -9.24 24.05 -3.55
CA ASN A 216 -9.19 23.49 -2.18
C ASN A 216 -10.51 22.89 -1.67
N LEU A 217 -11.42 22.55 -2.58
CA LEU A 217 -12.72 21.94 -2.30
C LEU A 217 -12.62 20.42 -2.41
N PHE A 218 -11.88 19.77 -1.51
CA PHE A 218 -11.65 18.31 -1.49
C PHE A 218 -12.06 17.66 -0.15
N THR A 219 -13.13 18.16 0.45
CA THR A 219 -13.52 17.82 1.83
C THR A 219 -13.88 16.35 1.98
N MET A 220 -14.63 15.78 1.03
CA MET A 220 -15.08 14.40 1.04
C MET A 220 -13.94 13.43 0.73
N PHE A 221 -13.03 13.78 -0.19
CA PHE A 221 -11.80 13.00 -0.39
C PHE A 221 -10.99 12.90 0.91
N TYR A 222 -10.79 14.02 1.60
CA TYR A 222 -10.07 14.02 2.87
C TYR A 222 -10.85 13.29 3.98
N GLN A 223 -12.18 13.44 4.04
CA GLN A 223 -13.00 12.74 5.03
C GLN A 223 -12.93 11.21 4.84
N ASN A 224 -13.00 10.72 3.61
CA ASN A 224 -12.84 9.30 3.30
C ASN A 224 -11.44 8.78 3.66
N TYR A 225 -10.41 9.59 3.43
CA TYR A 225 -9.04 9.29 3.89
C TYR A 225 -8.96 9.15 5.42
N VAL A 226 -9.55 10.08 6.17
CA VAL A 226 -9.60 10.06 7.64
C VAL A 226 -10.37 8.85 8.15
N ASP A 227 -11.53 8.57 7.57
CA ASP A 227 -12.42 7.51 8.00
C ASP A 227 -11.93 6.12 7.61
N PHE A 228 -11.02 5.98 6.63
CA PHE A 228 -10.40 4.71 6.29
C PHE A 228 -9.85 3.98 7.53
N GLN A 229 -9.17 4.71 8.42
CA GLN A 229 -8.59 4.10 9.63
C GLN A 229 -9.67 3.56 10.59
N LYS A 230 -10.83 4.23 10.68
CA LYS A 230 -11.96 3.77 11.52
C LYS A 230 -12.53 2.48 10.98
N HIS A 231 -12.80 2.42 9.68
CA HIS A 231 -13.38 1.25 9.03
C HIS A 231 -12.38 0.07 9.01
N TYR A 232 -11.13 0.33 8.64
CA TYR A 232 -10.12 -0.72 8.55
C TYR A 232 -9.71 -1.26 9.93
N TYR A 233 -9.49 -0.44 10.94
CA TYR A 233 -9.05 -0.94 12.26
C TYR A 233 -10.16 -1.05 13.30
N GLU A 234 -11.41 -0.82 12.92
CA GLU A 234 -12.57 -0.77 13.83
C GLU A 234 -12.33 0.20 15.01
N ARG A 235 -11.64 1.31 14.73
CA ARG A 235 -11.33 2.33 15.75
C ARG A 235 -12.51 3.28 15.89
N PHE A 236 -12.81 3.66 17.13
CA PHE A 236 -13.81 4.68 17.42
C PHE A 236 -13.40 6.06 16.88
N ASN A 237 -12.14 6.43 17.07
CA ASN A 237 -11.58 7.71 16.64
C ASN A 237 -10.59 7.53 15.49
N ALA A 238 -10.67 8.43 14.50
CA ALA A 238 -9.64 8.54 13.48
C ALA A 238 -8.48 9.39 13.99
N GLN A 239 -7.27 8.96 13.68
CA GLN A 239 -6.03 9.70 13.88
C GLN A 239 -5.27 9.68 12.54
N PRO A 240 -5.64 10.55 11.59
CA PRO A 240 -5.01 10.59 10.28
C PRO A 240 -3.51 10.92 10.40
N CYS A 241 -2.70 10.30 9.55
CA CYS A 241 -1.26 10.53 9.53
C CYS A 241 -0.93 11.93 8.98
N LEU A 242 -1.66 12.35 7.94
CA LEU A 242 -1.47 13.61 7.22
C LEU A 242 -2.52 14.63 7.64
N THR A 243 -2.11 15.89 7.78
CA THR A 243 -3.05 17.01 7.86
C THR A 243 -3.70 17.26 6.49
N ARG A 244 -4.78 18.07 6.46
CA ARG A 244 -5.46 18.42 5.19
C ARG A 244 -4.53 19.09 4.17
N GLU A 245 -3.61 19.91 4.64
CA GLU A 245 -2.60 20.58 3.80
C GLU A 245 -1.60 19.56 3.25
N GLN A 246 -1.00 18.74 4.12
CA GLN A 246 -0.06 17.69 3.72
C GLN A 246 -0.69 16.65 2.79
N TYR A 247 -1.98 16.34 2.98
CA TYR A 247 -2.73 15.43 2.11
C TYR A 247 -2.83 15.96 0.67
N LYS A 248 -2.96 17.29 0.50
CA LYS A 248 -2.94 17.92 -0.82
C LYS A 248 -1.54 17.98 -1.39
N GLU A 249 -0.54 18.37 -0.59
CA GLU A 249 0.84 18.56 -1.05
C GLU A 249 1.53 17.27 -1.46
N LEU A 250 1.36 16.19 -0.68
CA LEU A 250 1.94 14.89 -1.00
C LEU A 250 1.23 14.19 -2.15
N GLY A 251 0.03 14.64 -2.49
CA GLY A 251 -0.93 14.03 -3.40
C GLY A 251 -1.97 13.15 -2.68
N PRO A 252 -3.24 13.25 -3.08
CA PRO A 252 -4.35 12.63 -2.35
C PRO A 252 -4.36 11.11 -2.52
N PHE A 253 -4.42 10.40 -1.39
CA PHE A 253 -4.78 8.98 -1.35
C PHE A 253 -6.30 8.86 -1.26
N ILE A 254 -6.93 8.42 -2.34
CA ILE A 254 -8.38 8.37 -2.46
C ILE A 254 -8.85 7.02 -1.94
N CYS A 255 -9.55 7.04 -0.80
CA CYS A 255 -10.09 5.85 -0.18
C CYS A 255 -11.55 5.66 -0.60
N ILE A 256 -11.89 4.48 -1.12
CA ILE A 256 -13.27 4.06 -1.37
C ILE A 256 -13.56 2.85 -0.49
N ASP A 257 -14.57 2.99 0.36
CA ASP A 257 -15.06 1.88 1.19
C ASP A 257 -16.16 1.11 0.44
N CYS A 258 -15.86 -0.15 0.13
CA CYS A 258 -16.79 -1.10 -0.49
C CYS A 258 -17.13 -2.24 0.48
N SER A 259 -16.82 -2.11 1.77
CA SER A 259 -16.89 -3.21 2.74
C SER A 259 -18.31 -3.75 2.90
N ARG A 260 -19.31 -2.87 2.80
CA ARG A 260 -20.75 -3.14 2.96
C ARG A 260 -21.45 -3.58 1.67
N GLN A 261 -20.70 -4.03 0.67
CA GLN A 261 -21.29 -4.61 -0.54
C GLN A 261 -22.10 -5.87 -0.23
N ASN A 262 -23.04 -6.19 -1.12
CA ASN A 262 -23.86 -7.40 -0.97
C ASN A 262 -23.00 -8.66 -1.19
N ASP A 263 -23.06 -9.59 -0.25
CA ASP A 263 -22.33 -10.85 -0.31
C ASP A 263 -23.11 -11.95 -1.05
N ASP A 264 -23.71 -11.62 -2.21
CA ASP A 264 -24.50 -12.61 -2.97
C ASP A 264 -23.63 -13.81 -3.38
N ALA A 265 -24.12 -15.01 -3.04
CA ALA A 265 -23.47 -16.28 -3.26
C ALA A 265 -23.45 -16.69 -4.74
N LYS A 266 -24.31 -16.09 -5.58
CA LYS A 266 -24.49 -16.47 -6.99
C LYS A 266 -23.43 -15.92 -7.94
N THR A 267 -22.65 -14.94 -7.50
CA THR A 267 -21.68 -14.29 -8.36
C THR A 267 -20.33 -15.01 -8.32
N SER A 268 -19.98 -15.68 -9.42
CA SER A 268 -18.73 -16.44 -9.54
C SER A 268 -17.49 -15.56 -9.77
N SER A 269 -17.63 -14.45 -10.51
CA SER A 269 -16.57 -13.51 -10.81
C SER A 269 -16.93 -12.09 -10.38
N ILE A 270 -15.93 -11.32 -9.97
CA ILE A 270 -16.08 -9.93 -9.54
C ILE A 270 -15.21 -9.05 -10.43
N ASP A 271 -15.85 -8.27 -11.30
CA ASP A 271 -15.16 -7.28 -12.13
C ASP A 271 -15.07 -5.95 -11.37
N LEU A 272 -13.83 -5.48 -11.18
CA LEU A 272 -13.52 -4.19 -10.59
C LEU A 272 -13.10 -3.21 -11.70
N ARG A 273 -13.92 -2.17 -11.88
CA ARG A 273 -13.64 -1.05 -12.78
C ARG A 273 -13.58 0.24 -11.98
N ILE A 274 -12.70 1.16 -12.35
CA ILE A 274 -12.62 2.49 -11.75
C ILE A 274 -12.84 3.52 -12.85
N GLU A 275 -13.72 4.47 -12.59
CA GLU A 275 -13.92 5.65 -13.41
C GLU A 275 -13.38 6.87 -12.69
N ILE A 276 -12.62 7.66 -13.44
CA ILE A 276 -11.82 8.77 -12.93
C ILE A 276 -12.15 9.97 -13.78
N GLU A 277 -12.47 11.08 -13.14
CA GLU A 277 -12.77 12.36 -13.77
C GLU A 277 -11.95 13.47 -13.11
N ALA A 278 -11.43 14.36 -13.95
CA ALA A 278 -10.68 15.54 -13.59
C ALA A 278 -11.23 16.77 -14.31
N SER A 279 -11.00 17.95 -13.75
CA SER A 279 -11.40 19.23 -14.36
C SER A 279 -10.57 19.53 -15.61
N ASN A 280 -9.30 19.10 -15.61
CA ASN A 280 -8.35 19.23 -16.70
C ASN A 280 -7.97 17.84 -17.23
N ASN A 281 -7.34 17.80 -18.41
CA ASN A 281 -6.76 16.54 -18.90
C ASN A 281 -5.66 16.05 -17.97
N PHE A 282 -5.58 14.74 -17.75
CA PHE A 282 -4.47 14.15 -16.99
C PHE A 282 -3.13 14.58 -17.58
N PRO A 283 -2.15 14.98 -16.76
CA PRO A 283 -0.82 15.35 -17.24
C PRO A 283 -0.15 14.23 -18.05
N ALA A 284 0.81 14.59 -18.90
CA ALA A 284 1.66 13.61 -19.55
C ALA A 284 2.40 12.74 -18.52
N HIS A 285 2.66 11.47 -18.87
CA HIS A 285 3.42 10.54 -18.01
C HIS A 285 2.82 10.32 -16.62
N THR A 286 1.49 10.33 -16.52
CA THR A 286 0.77 10.00 -15.29
C THR A 286 0.46 8.51 -15.22
N SER A 287 0.89 7.85 -14.15
CA SER A 287 0.47 6.49 -13.79
C SER A 287 -0.65 6.54 -12.75
N ALA A 288 -1.64 5.66 -12.89
CA ALA A 288 -2.64 5.41 -11.85
C ALA A 288 -2.28 4.14 -11.07
N TYR A 289 -2.39 4.20 -9.75
CA TYR A 289 -2.22 3.05 -8.88
C TYR A 289 -3.51 2.79 -8.10
N CYS A 290 -3.93 1.54 -8.02
CA CYS A 290 -5.03 1.09 -7.18
C CYS A 290 -4.54 -0.04 -6.27
N LEU A 291 -4.52 0.22 -4.97
CA LEU A 291 -4.34 -0.82 -3.96
C LEU A 291 -5.70 -1.40 -3.60
N VAL A 292 -5.92 -2.65 -4.00
CA VAL A 292 -7.12 -3.42 -3.71
C VAL A 292 -6.90 -4.18 -2.40
N ILE A 293 -7.75 -3.91 -1.41
CA ILE A 293 -7.75 -4.64 -0.13
C ILE A 293 -8.94 -5.59 -0.14
N HIS A 294 -8.70 -6.87 0.07
CA HIS A 294 -9.72 -7.90 0.08
C HIS A 294 -9.49 -8.89 1.22
N ASP A 295 -10.54 -9.58 1.65
CA ASP A 295 -10.41 -10.66 2.62
C ASP A 295 -9.77 -11.88 1.96
N ARG A 296 -9.07 -12.69 2.75
CA ARG A 296 -8.51 -13.96 2.32
C ARG A 296 -8.60 -14.99 3.44
N ILE A 297 -8.98 -16.20 3.09
CA ILE A 297 -8.94 -17.34 4.01
C ILE A 297 -8.02 -18.40 3.43
N VAL A 298 -7.07 -18.82 4.25
CA VAL A 298 -6.15 -19.91 3.95
C VAL A 298 -6.32 -20.98 5.01
N GLN A 299 -6.33 -22.24 4.62
CA GLN A 299 -6.31 -23.37 5.54
C GLN A 299 -4.90 -23.91 5.68
N TYR A 300 -4.51 -24.17 6.93
CA TYR A 300 -3.20 -24.70 7.28
C TYR A 300 -3.32 -25.96 8.14
N ASN A 301 -2.54 -27.00 7.84
CA ASN A 301 -2.43 -28.20 8.67
C ASN A 301 -1.16 -28.18 9.53
N PRO A 302 -1.26 -28.09 10.87
CA PRO A 302 -0.09 -28.12 11.75
C PRO A 302 0.69 -29.44 11.78
N PHE A 303 0.09 -30.55 11.34
CA PHE A 303 0.73 -31.87 11.31
C PHE A 303 1.55 -32.06 10.04
N THR A 304 0.94 -31.80 8.87
CA THR A 304 1.58 -32.03 7.57
C THR A 304 2.31 -30.80 7.02
N GLY A 305 2.03 -29.61 7.53
CA GLY A 305 2.50 -28.35 6.97
C GLY A 305 1.73 -27.90 5.72
N GLU A 306 0.70 -28.64 5.31
CA GLU A 306 -0.07 -28.37 4.09
C GLU A 306 -0.84 -27.04 4.19
N VAL A 307 -0.80 -26.25 3.11
CA VAL A 307 -1.50 -24.98 2.99
C VAL A 307 -2.45 -25.03 1.80
N ARG A 308 -3.74 -24.73 2.00
CA ARG A 308 -4.76 -24.66 0.95
C ARG A 308 -5.40 -23.28 0.91
N LYS A 309 -5.55 -22.72 -0.29
CA LYS A 309 -6.36 -21.52 -0.51
C LYS A 309 -7.81 -21.96 -0.66
N ILE A 310 -8.74 -21.24 -0.02
CA ILE A 310 -10.19 -21.47 -0.15
C ILE A 310 -10.78 -20.33 -0.96
#